data_AF-A0A7J9Y6U7-F1
#
_entry.id   AF-A0A7J9Y6U7-F1
#
_cell.length_a   1.000
_cell.length_b   1.000
_cell.length_c   1.000
_cell.angle_alpha   90.00
_cell.angle_beta   90.00
_cell.angle_gamma   90.00
#
_symmetry.space_group_name_H-M   'P 1'
#
loop_
_entity.id
_entity.type
_entity.pdbx_description
1 polymer ?
#
loop_
_entity_poly.entity_id
_entity_poly.type
_entity_poly.pdbx_seq_one_letter_code
_entity_poly.pdbx_strand_id
1 'polypeptide(L)'
;MGEPEAAAVARQRHYLEWWQAGRCAICERRPQPGLKRQALVEDHDHGTGYDRGMLCHACNTAEGGSRKPVFRAYRWRHPTNILGVTIRWAGEDDDTKSYDVREAWYRTVIESCAQRHNRDDKLDTGTLGELMGPPPSTPRLAVA
;
A
#
# COMPACT_ATOMS: atom_id res chain seq x y z
N MET A 1 -1.77 25.18 15.06
CA MET A 1 -2.35 23.93 15.58
C MET A 1 -1.64 22.79 14.89
N GLY A 2 -0.96 21.92 15.64
CA GLY A 2 -0.27 20.77 15.09
C GLY A 2 -1.27 19.74 14.59
N GLU A 3 -0.90 18.98 13.57
CA GLU A 3 -1.70 17.86 13.12
C GLU A 3 -1.74 16.75 14.19
N PRO A 4 -2.87 16.07 14.41
CA PRO A 4 -2.91 14.87 15.24
C PRO A 4 -1.94 13.81 14.71
N GLU A 5 -1.14 13.22 15.60
CA GLU A 5 -0.14 12.21 15.26
C GLU A 5 -0.73 11.05 14.44
N ALA A 6 -1.93 10.60 14.79
CA ALA A 6 -2.65 9.56 14.06
C ALA A 6 -2.93 9.92 12.59
N ALA A 7 -3.27 11.19 12.31
CA ALA A 7 -3.53 11.65 10.94
C ALA A 7 -2.23 11.73 10.12
N ALA A 8 -1.12 12.11 10.74
CA ALA A 8 0.19 12.11 10.11
C ALA A 8 0.65 10.68 9.74
N VAL A 9 0.47 9.72 10.64
CA VAL A 9 0.78 8.30 10.39
C VAL A 9 -0.09 7.73 9.26
N ALA A 10 -1.40 8.02 9.28
CA ALA A 10 -2.31 7.57 8.22
C ALA A 10 -1.91 8.09 6.83
N ARG A 11 -1.51 9.37 6.72
CA ARG A 11 -1.02 9.93 5.46
C ARG A 11 0.28 9.28 4.99
N GLN A 12 1.24 9.06 5.89
CA GLN A 12 2.51 8.40 5.55
C GLN A 12 2.28 6.99 5.01
N ARG A 13 1.40 6.23 5.68
CA ARG A 13 0.96 4.90 5.23
C ARG A 13 0.29 4.95 3.86
N HIS A 14 -0.56 5.94 3.62
CA HIS A 14 -1.18 6.15 2.31
C HIS A 14 -0.14 6.37 1.20
N TYR A 15 0.91 7.18 1.43
CA TYR A 15 1.97 7.37 0.45
C TYR A 15 2.73 6.08 0.13
N LEU A 16 2.99 5.24 1.14
CA LEU A 16 3.61 3.95 0.96
C LEU A 16 2.75 3.02 0.08
N GLU A 17 1.47 2.87 0.43
CA GLU A 17 0.52 2.03 -0.30
C GLU A 17 0.34 2.48 -1.75
N TRP A 18 0.21 3.80 -1.95
CA TRP A 18 0.07 4.40 -3.28
C TRP A 18 1.31 4.16 -4.14
N TRP A 19 2.51 4.41 -3.59
CA TRP A 19 3.76 4.23 -4.33
C TRP A 19 4.00 2.77 -4.73
N GLN A 20 3.71 1.81 -3.82
CA GLN A 20 3.82 0.39 -4.15
C GLN A 20 2.71 -0.09 -5.09
N ALA A 21 1.57 0.60 -5.10
CA ALA A 21 0.38 0.32 -5.91
C ALA A 21 0.01 -1.18 -5.92
N GLY A 22 0.02 -1.80 -4.73
CA GLY A 22 -0.31 -3.23 -4.57
C GLY A 22 0.71 -4.21 -5.15
N ARG A 23 1.98 -3.84 -5.21
CA ARG A 23 3.09 -4.71 -5.63
C ARG A 23 4.05 -4.98 -4.48
N CYS A 24 4.63 -6.18 -4.49
CA CYS A 24 5.74 -6.52 -3.61
C CYS A 24 6.94 -5.63 -3.91
N ALA A 25 7.55 -5.03 -2.88
CA ALA A 25 8.72 -4.15 -3.04
C ALA A 25 9.97 -4.86 -3.57
N ILE A 26 10.04 -6.19 -3.47
CA ILE A 26 11.20 -6.99 -3.90
C ILE A 26 11.02 -7.58 -5.29
N CYS A 27 9.88 -8.24 -5.54
CA CYS A 27 9.66 -8.96 -6.81
C CYS A 27 8.70 -8.26 -7.76
N GLU A 28 8.13 -7.13 -7.35
CA GLU A 28 7.23 -6.27 -8.13
C GLU A 28 5.93 -6.94 -8.59
N ARG A 29 5.67 -8.18 -8.17
CA ARG A 29 4.44 -8.89 -8.51
C ARG A 29 3.27 -8.37 -7.67
N ARG A 30 2.10 -8.29 -8.32
CA ARG A 30 0.80 -8.10 -7.66
C ARG A 30 0.30 -9.44 -7.12
N PRO A 31 -0.43 -9.46 -6.00
CA PRO A 31 -1.17 -10.63 -5.56
C PRO A 31 -2.14 -11.09 -6.64
N GLN A 32 -2.15 -12.39 -6.92
CA GLN A 32 -3.21 -13.02 -7.69
C GLN A 32 -4.28 -13.58 -6.74
N PRO A 33 -5.58 -13.42 -7.06
CA PRO A 33 -6.65 -14.04 -6.30
C PRO A 33 -6.42 -15.56 -6.16
N GLY A 34 -6.59 -16.08 -4.95
CA GLY A 34 -6.42 -17.51 -4.65
C GLY A 34 -4.97 -17.96 -4.38
N LEU A 35 -3.96 -17.12 -4.59
CA LEU A 35 -2.55 -17.47 -4.30
C LEU A 35 -2.06 -16.83 -3.00
N LYS A 36 -2.26 -17.51 -1.86
CA LYS A 36 -1.81 -17.05 -0.52
C LYS A 36 -0.34 -16.64 -0.47
N ARG A 37 0.55 -17.35 -1.18
CA ARG A 37 1.99 -17.02 -1.24
C ARG A 37 2.30 -15.66 -1.88
N GLN A 38 1.33 -15.10 -2.61
CA GLN A 38 1.43 -13.80 -3.25
C GLN A 38 0.69 -12.70 -2.48
N ALA A 39 -0.02 -13.02 -1.40
CA ALA A 39 -0.65 -12.01 -0.54
C ALA A 39 0.42 -11.06 0.01
N LEU A 40 0.10 -9.76 0.03
CA LEU A 40 0.98 -8.75 0.59
C LEU A 40 0.85 -8.72 2.10
N VAL A 41 1.99 -8.65 2.75
CA VAL A 41 2.17 -8.51 4.20
C VAL A 41 3.09 -7.34 4.47
N GLU A 42 2.95 -6.75 5.66
CA GLU A 42 3.83 -5.69 6.13
C GLU A 42 5.14 -6.28 6.61
N ASP A 43 6.21 -5.83 5.97
CA ASP A 43 7.55 -6.12 6.40
C ASP A 43 8.10 -4.95 7.21
N HIS A 44 8.73 -5.26 8.34
CA HIS A 44 9.24 -4.29 9.30
C HIS A 44 10.61 -4.70 9.83
N ASP A 45 11.38 -3.72 10.28
CA ASP A 45 12.67 -3.97 10.92
C ASP A 45 12.45 -4.35 12.39
N HIS A 46 12.82 -5.57 12.78
CA HIS A 46 12.63 -6.07 14.14
C HIS A 46 13.50 -5.36 15.20
N GLY A 47 14.58 -4.69 14.80
CA GLY A 47 15.42 -3.91 15.71
C GLY A 47 14.87 -2.52 16.00
N THR A 48 14.16 -1.91 15.04
CA THR A 48 13.64 -0.55 15.18
C THR A 48 12.12 -0.48 15.37
N GLY A 49 11.38 -1.50 14.95
CA GLY A 49 9.92 -1.54 14.97
C GLY A 49 9.24 -0.66 13.92
N TYR A 50 9.95 -0.26 12.85
CA TYR A 50 9.39 0.54 11.76
C TYR A 50 9.16 -0.28 10.50
N ASP A 51 8.09 0.07 9.78
CA ASP A 51 7.73 -0.55 8.51
C ASP A 51 8.79 -0.25 7.44
N ARG A 52 9.18 -1.28 6.71
CA ARG A 52 10.05 -1.19 5.53
C ARG A 52 9.20 -1.07 4.26
N GLY A 53 8.11 -1.85 4.17
CA GLY A 53 7.12 -1.79 3.09
C GLY A 53 6.32 -3.07 2.95
N MET A 54 5.52 -3.17 1.89
CA MET A 54 4.72 -4.36 1.58
C MET A 54 5.52 -5.39 0.78
N LEU A 55 5.56 -6.62 1.26
CA LEU A 55 6.16 -7.77 0.57
C LEU A 55 5.12 -8.85 0.33
N CYS A 56 5.26 -9.62 -0.74
CA CYS A 56 4.48 -10.86 -0.81
C CYS A 56 4.99 -11.86 0.24
N HIS A 57 4.13 -12.75 0.74
CA HIS A 57 4.50 -13.74 1.76
C HIS A 57 5.78 -14.51 1.39
N ALA A 58 5.95 -14.91 0.13
CA ALA A 58 7.16 -15.64 -0.29
C ALA A 58 8.44 -14.79 -0.15
N CYS A 59 8.38 -13.50 -0.50
CA CYS A 59 9.50 -12.59 -0.33
C CYS A 59 9.75 -12.27 1.14
N ASN A 60 8.68 -12.05 1.91
CA ASN A 60 8.76 -11.78 3.35
C ASN A 60 9.47 -12.92 4.10
N THR A 61 9.03 -14.17 3.88
CA THR A 61 9.67 -15.35 4.50
C THR A 61 11.14 -15.49 4.08
N ALA A 62 11.47 -15.19 2.82
CA ALA A 62 12.84 -15.26 2.35
C ALA A 62 13.72 -14.12 2.89
N GLU A 63 13.14 -12.95 3.17
CA GLU A 63 13.85 -11.76 3.67
C GLU A 63 14.57 -12.09 4.98
N GLY A 64 13.91 -12.72 5.95
CA GLY A 64 14.49 -12.94 7.29
C GLY A 64 15.79 -13.76 7.31
N GLY A 65 16.04 -14.62 6.31
CA GLY A 65 17.21 -15.49 6.26
C GLY A 65 18.14 -15.27 5.06
N SER A 66 17.72 -14.51 4.05
CA SER A 66 18.46 -14.45 2.79
C SER A 66 19.58 -13.42 2.79
N ARG A 67 20.73 -13.85 2.25
CA ARG A 67 21.90 -13.03 1.96
C ARG A 67 21.99 -12.61 0.49
N LYS A 68 20.97 -12.91 -0.33
CA LYS A 68 21.03 -12.52 -1.76
C LYS A 68 21.09 -10.99 -1.87
N PRO A 69 21.81 -10.46 -2.88
CA PRO A 69 21.99 -9.01 -3.05
C PRO A 69 20.68 -8.21 -3.04
N VAL A 70 19.59 -8.76 -3.59
CA VAL A 70 18.28 -8.12 -3.62
C VAL A 70 17.72 -7.82 -2.22
N PHE A 71 17.87 -8.74 -1.25
CA PHE A 71 17.38 -8.52 0.12
C PHE A 71 18.27 -7.51 0.86
N ARG A 72 19.58 -7.51 0.60
CA ARG A 72 20.48 -6.48 1.12
C ARG A 72 20.13 -5.09 0.56
N ALA A 73 19.85 -4.99 -0.73
CA ALA A 73 19.41 -3.75 -1.35
C ALA A 73 18.08 -3.27 -0.76
N TYR A 74 17.13 -4.18 -0.56
CA TYR A 74 15.86 -3.89 0.09
C TYR A 74 16.04 -3.35 1.52
N ARG A 75 16.86 -3.99 2.36
CA ARG A 75 17.17 -3.49 3.72
C ARG A 75 17.77 -2.09 3.73
N TRP A 76 18.53 -1.73 2.70
CA TRP A 76 19.19 -0.42 2.61
C TRP A 76 18.31 0.67 1.99
N ARG A 77 17.50 0.32 0.98
CA ARG A 77 16.61 1.24 0.25
C ARG A 77 15.20 0.67 0.16
N HIS A 78 14.61 0.43 1.32
CA HIS A 78 13.22 0.01 1.40
C HIS A 78 12.28 1.18 1.06
N PRO A 79 11.03 0.91 0.62
CA PRO A 79 10.07 1.92 0.22
C PRO A 79 9.91 3.10 1.19
N THR A 80 9.82 2.84 2.50
CA THR A 80 9.67 3.93 3.49
C THR A 80 10.89 4.85 3.55
N ASN A 81 12.10 4.34 3.31
CA ASN A 81 13.32 5.14 3.20
C ASN A 81 13.33 5.97 1.90
N ILE A 82 12.94 5.36 0.77
CA ILE A 82 12.84 6.05 -0.53
C ILE A 82 11.85 7.23 -0.44
N LEU A 83 10.73 7.04 0.25
CA LEU A 83 9.67 8.05 0.39
C LEU A 83 9.92 9.05 1.53
N GLY A 84 10.90 8.81 2.40
CA GLY A 84 11.13 9.65 3.58
C GLY A 84 9.98 9.62 4.59
N VAL A 85 9.29 8.48 4.72
CA VAL A 85 8.19 8.29 5.68
C VAL A 85 8.61 7.39 6.84
N THR A 86 7.98 7.53 8.00
CA THR A 86 8.34 6.78 9.21
C THR A 86 7.10 6.23 9.89
N ILE A 87 6.78 4.98 9.59
CA ILE A 87 5.56 4.33 10.06
C ILE A 87 5.95 3.28 11.09
N ARG A 88 5.45 3.42 12.32
CA ARG A 88 5.65 2.42 13.37
C ARG A 88 4.80 1.18 13.05
N TRP A 89 5.42 0.02 13.12
CA TRP A 89 4.73 -1.26 13.00
C TRP A 89 3.77 -1.47 14.17
N ALA A 90 2.54 -1.90 13.89
CA ALA A 90 1.45 -1.88 14.85
C ALA A 90 1.27 -3.15 15.70
N GLY A 91 1.98 -4.25 15.44
CA GLY A 91 1.86 -5.47 16.29
C GLY A 91 0.60 -6.33 16.08
N GLU A 92 0.60 -7.53 16.67
CA GLU A 92 -0.38 -8.64 16.57
C GLU A 92 -1.78 -8.40 17.18
N ASP A 93 -2.22 -7.15 17.39
CA ASP A 93 -3.58 -6.88 17.90
C ASP A 93 -4.66 -6.89 16.78
N ASP A 94 -4.29 -7.19 15.53
CA ASP A 94 -5.21 -7.19 14.39
C ASP A 94 -4.86 -8.33 13.39
N ASP A 95 -5.38 -9.53 13.68
CA ASP A 95 -5.27 -10.78 12.88
C ASP A 95 -5.81 -10.69 11.44
N THR A 96 -6.23 -9.50 10.99
CA THR A 96 -7.05 -9.30 9.79
C THR A 96 -6.34 -8.63 8.60
N LYS A 97 -5.08 -8.17 8.72
CA LYS A 97 -4.47 -7.32 7.69
C LYS A 97 -3.83 -8.07 6.52
N SER A 98 -4.65 -8.81 5.76
CA SER A 98 -4.36 -9.07 4.35
C SER A 98 -4.81 -7.84 3.55
N TYR A 99 -3.88 -7.15 2.91
CA TYR A 99 -4.19 -5.93 2.17
C TYR A 99 -4.71 -6.28 0.77
N ASP A 100 -6.03 -6.33 0.60
CA ASP A 100 -6.63 -6.12 -0.71
C ASP A 100 -6.61 -4.62 -1.01
N VAL A 101 -5.62 -4.18 -1.78
CA VAL A 101 -5.45 -2.79 -2.21
C VAL A 101 -6.67 -2.20 -2.93
N ARG A 102 -7.66 -3.01 -3.33
CA ARG A 102 -8.94 -2.51 -3.86
C ARG A 102 -9.82 -1.88 -2.78
N GLU A 103 -9.78 -2.38 -1.55
CA GLU A 103 -10.61 -1.91 -0.42
C GLU A 103 -9.99 -0.70 0.30
N ALA A 104 -8.66 -0.62 0.37
CA ALA A 104 -7.94 0.49 1.00
C ALA A 104 -8.19 1.86 0.31
N TRP A 105 -8.54 1.84 -0.98
CA TRP A 105 -8.84 3.04 -1.77
C TRP A 105 -10.16 3.72 -1.35
N TYR A 106 -11.12 2.98 -0.79
CA TYR A 106 -12.50 3.48 -0.65
C TYR A 106 -12.78 4.20 0.69
N ARG A 107 -12.13 3.83 1.80
CA ARG A 107 -12.52 4.34 3.13
C ARG A 107 -11.88 5.68 3.52
N THR A 108 -10.57 5.86 3.29
CA THR A 108 -9.85 7.00 3.92
C THR A 108 -9.96 8.32 3.14
N VAL A 109 -10.05 8.29 1.82
CA VAL A 109 -10.13 9.52 0.99
C VAL A 109 -11.55 10.05 0.89
N ILE A 110 -12.56 9.18 0.77
CA ILE A 110 -13.97 9.60 0.69
C ILE A 110 -14.43 10.24 2.01
N GLU A 111 -14.06 9.69 3.17
CA GLU A 111 -14.46 10.27 4.47
C GLU A 111 -13.78 11.63 4.75
N SER A 112 -12.51 11.81 4.36
CA SER A 112 -11.80 13.08 4.57
C SER A 112 -12.22 14.18 3.59
N CYS A 113 -12.64 13.82 2.36
CA CYS A 113 -13.27 14.76 1.43
C CYS A 113 -14.71 15.10 1.84
N ALA A 114 -15.51 14.12 2.28
CA ALA A 114 -16.89 14.35 2.72
C ALA A 114 -17.00 15.29 3.94
N GLN A 115 -16.02 15.27 4.85
CA GLN A 115 -16.04 16.11 6.05
C GLN A 115 -15.60 17.57 5.81
N ARG A 116 -14.87 17.85 4.73
CA ARG A 116 -14.39 19.22 4.42
C ARG A 116 -15.36 20.05 3.57
N HIS A 117 -16.36 19.43 2.94
CA HIS A 117 -17.25 20.09 1.99
C HIS A 117 -18.64 20.49 2.56
N ASN A 118 -18.76 20.72 3.88
CA ASN A 118 -19.98 21.31 4.46
C ASN A 118 -19.93 22.84 4.58
N ARG A 119 -19.47 23.52 3.50
CA ARG A 119 -19.66 24.95 3.27
C ARG A 119 -19.73 25.21 1.76
N ASP A 120 -20.97 25.24 1.26
CA ASP A 120 -21.50 25.98 0.11
C ASP A 120 -20.52 26.59 -0.91
N ASP A 121 -19.70 25.78 -1.57
CA ASP A 121 -19.11 26.20 -2.85
C ASP A 121 -19.10 25.05 -3.85
N LYS A 122 -19.80 25.27 -4.96
CA LYS A 122 -19.87 24.40 -6.12
C LYS A 122 -18.48 24.30 -6.75
N LEU A 123 -17.68 23.32 -6.33
CA LEU A 123 -16.54 22.88 -7.11
C LEU A 123 -17.00 21.79 -8.07
N ASP A 124 -17.03 22.19 -9.33
CA ASP A 124 -17.15 21.38 -10.53
C ASP A 124 -16.41 20.05 -10.39
N THR A 125 -17.17 18.95 -10.35
CA THR A 125 -16.65 17.58 -10.33
C THR A 125 -16.15 17.12 -11.70
N GLY A 126 -16.13 18.00 -12.72
CA GLY A 126 -15.64 17.72 -14.06
C GLY A 126 -14.16 18.07 -14.25
N THR A 127 -13.21 17.28 -13.70
CA THR A 127 -11.83 17.18 -14.24
C THR A 127 -10.93 16.12 -13.58
N LEU A 128 -11.49 15.04 -13.04
CA LEU A 128 -10.67 13.85 -12.69
C LEU A 128 -11.21 12.53 -13.26
N GLY A 129 -12.47 12.49 -13.71
CA GLY A 129 -13.04 11.33 -14.41
C GLY A 129 -12.62 11.19 -15.88
N GLU A 130 -12.01 12.22 -16.48
CA GLU A 130 -11.70 12.25 -17.92
C GLU A 130 -10.25 11.86 -18.27
N LEU A 131 -9.34 11.78 -17.30
CA LEU A 131 -7.93 11.42 -17.58
C LEU A 131 -7.60 9.94 -17.38
N MET A 132 -8.53 9.12 -16.89
CA MET A 132 -8.33 7.68 -16.79
C MET A 132 -9.64 6.95 -17.09
N GLY A 133 -9.78 6.50 -18.35
CA GLY A 133 -10.84 5.58 -18.74
C GLY A 133 -10.83 4.29 -17.90
N PRO A 134 -11.93 3.52 -17.93
CA PRO A 134 -12.01 2.27 -17.18
C PRO A 134 -10.84 1.34 -17.54
N PRO A 135 -10.33 0.55 -16.58
CA PRO A 135 -9.25 -0.39 -16.86
C PRO A 135 -9.67 -1.29 -18.03
N PRO A 136 -8.76 -1.58 -19.00
CA PRO A 136 -9.12 -2.38 -20.17
C PRO A 136 -9.69 -3.72 -19.72
N SER A 137 -10.91 -4.03 -20.17
CA SER A 137 -11.50 -5.34 -20.00
C SER A 137 -10.64 -6.37 -20.73
N THR A 138 -10.27 -7.43 -20.05
CA THR A 138 -9.59 -8.57 -20.67
C THR A 138 -10.51 -9.15 -21.74
N PRO A 139 -10.07 -9.28 -23.02
CA PRO A 139 -10.86 -9.98 -24.01
C PRO A 139 -10.96 -11.45 -23.58
N ARG A 140 -12.20 -11.94 -23.44
CA ARG A 140 -12.48 -13.37 -23.34
C ARG A 140 -12.00 -14.01 -24.64
N LEU A 141 -10.94 -14.82 -24.55
CA LEU A 141 -10.60 -15.76 -25.62
C LEU A 141 -11.78 -16.73 -25.76
N ALA A 142 -12.52 -16.59 -26.87
CA ALA A 142 -13.48 -17.58 -27.31
C ALA A 142 -12.70 -18.84 -27.68
N VAL A 143 -12.99 -19.94 -26.99
CA VAL A 143 -12.56 -21.27 -27.40
C VAL A 143 -13.42 -21.64 -28.60
N ALA A 144 -12.78 -21.77 -29.77
CA ALA A 144 -13.33 -22.37 -30.98
C ALA A 144 -12.48 -23.60 -31.33
#